data_AF-A0A8S1PK36-F1
#
_entry.id   AF-A0A8S1PK36-F1
#
_cell.length_a   1.000
_cell.length_b   1.000
_cell.length_c   1.000
_cell.angle_alpha   90.00
_cell.angle_beta   90.00
_cell.angle_gamma   90.00
#
_symmetry.space_group_name_H-M   'P 1'
#
loop_
_entity.id
_entity.type
_entity.pdbx_description
1 polymer ?
#
loop_
_entity_poly.entity_id
_entity_poly.type
_entity_poly.pdbx_seq_one_letter_code
_entity_poly.pdbx_strand_id
1 'polypeptide(L)'
;MNNSQKSKSVRSGSARVKSAIERAGLIQQREQLREMLISKFSKDFAQGNKNKEVLISQIVNEYFTNEQVTENSLKQLKARVIEAIQKQKQQSQTQQNPSQNIQFDNRSEQKSQSVRPQSVKNSVRSERDPDQYSVTSSQFEKPPKSVYVVDEEDEWAALVKFDTELHTKERQLEQQRQTEFKKKMKAELDRQLEEKRRRLEGERKQEDAYVKLRDYQMNVYDQREDQKKKEKERKQQMEKEQRDRQVREEEKRRFLEKKRQSEQDAILVQRIQEELKQEQREILQKKEIEKRKFMEMMEENEKNRQKQMHDEIAEKQLEIDMQRKYIDLQQKLEQERELEKKEREDKIKKIMSDFSQTVVKNQKDQIKAEDDKMMKAILMQNSIEQNDEDKKKRQIKQQQQEMRQYLIKQMEDKKQKIKEEEDLNKKQAQVWQQDLQMYQTHEKQKFNYIKDVNLKHQDILKQQIDERKSQQRPRNKMNNEELMHNKPLLKELADKQDAIKVRKMNI
;
A
#
# COMPACT_ATOMS: atom_id res chain seq x y z
N MET A 1 -10.60 7.27 -84.84
CA MET A 1 -10.76 8.22 -83.72
C MET A 1 -11.48 7.53 -82.57
N ASN A 2 -11.09 7.87 -81.34
CA ASN A 2 -11.75 7.63 -80.05
C ASN A 2 -11.48 6.34 -79.24
N ASN A 3 -11.19 6.64 -77.96
CA ASN A 3 -11.42 5.89 -76.72
C ASN A 3 -10.57 4.65 -76.43
N SER A 4 -9.34 4.89 -75.95
CA SER A 4 -8.64 3.91 -75.13
C SER A 4 -7.65 4.56 -74.15
N GLN A 5 -8.08 5.43 -73.24
CA GLN A 5 -7.25 5.90 -72.11
C GLN A 5 -8.06 6.44 -70.91
N LYS A 6 -8.91 5.64 -70.26
CA LYS A 6 -9.49 6.02 -68.93
C LYS A 6 -9.86 4.80 -68.07
N SER A 7 -8.89 4.11 -67.46
CA SER A 7 -9.17 3.14 -66.39
C SER A 7 -7.94 2.73 -65.56
N LYS A 8 -7.20 3.67 -64.97
CA LYS A 8 -6.11 3.36 -64.01
C LYS A 8 -6.08 4.21 -62.72
N SER A 9 -7.17 4.88 -62.34
CA SER A 9 -7.15 5.86 -61.21
C SER A 9 -7.72 5.37 -59.87
N VAL A 10 -8.53 4.30 -59.82
CA VAL A 10 -9.36 4.00 -58.62
C VAL A 10 -8.60 3.24 -57.51
N ARG A 11 -7.46 2.61 -57.79
CA ARG A 11 -6.69 1.86 -56.77
C ARG A 11 -5.79 2.73 -55.86
N SER A 12 -5.54 4.01 -56.18
CA SER A 12 -4.66 4.87 -55.35
C SER A 12 -5.37 5.48 -54.13
N GLY A 13 -6.71 5.53 -54.12
CA GLY A 13 -7.50 6.07 -53.02
C GLY A 13 -7.42 5.23 -51.74
N SER A 14 -7.40 3.89 -51.85
CA SER A 14 -7.33 2.99 -50.69
C SER A 14 -6.00 3.08 -49.94
N ALA A 15 -4.88 3.26 -50.65
CA ALA A 15 -3.57 3.43 -50.03
C ALA A 15 -3.45 4.77 -49.29
N ARG A 16 -4.02 5.85 -49.84
CA ARG A 16 -4.07 7.17 -49.17
C ARG A 16 -4.97 7.14 -47.92
N VAL A 17 -6.11 6.45 -47.98
CA VAL A 17 -7.01 6.29 -46.83
C VAL A 17 -6.35 5.44 -45.74
N LYS A 18 -5.71 4.32 -46.09
CA LYS A 18 -4.95 3.51 -45.11
C LYS A 18 -3.80 4.29 -44.47
N SER A 19 -3.03 5.03 -45.26
CA SER A 19 -1.96 5.90 -44.74
C SER A 19 -2.50 7.06 -43.88
N ALA A 20 -3.70 7.57 -44.15
CA ALA A 20 -4.35 8.59 -43.34
C ALA A 20 -4.87 8.01 -42.00
N ILE A 21 -5.45 6.81 -42.02
CA ILE A 21 -5.89 6.10 -40.81
C ILE A 21 -4.69 5.74 -39.92
N GLU A 22 -3.60 5.27 -40.52
CA GLU A 22 -2.37 4.95 -39.80
C GLU A 22 -1.71 6.20 -39.21
N ARG A 23 -1.68 7.32 -39.97
CA ARG A 23 -1.26 8.62 -39.43
C ARG A 23 -2.16 9.13 -38.30
N ALA A 24 -3.47 8.98 -38.41
CA ALA A 24 -4.41 9.37 -37.35
C ALA A 24 -4.21 8.51 -36.09
N GLY A 25 -3.98 7.20 -36.25
CA GLY A 25 -3.65 6.30 -35.14
C GLY A 25 -2.35 6.67 -34.43
N LEU A 26 -1.30 7.03 -35.19
CA LEU A 26 -0.04 7.50 -34.64
C LEU A 26 -0.18 8.84 -33.90
N ILE A 27 -1.00 9.76 -34.41
CA ILE A 27 -1.31 11.03 -33.73
C ILE A 27 -2.05 10.76 -32.41
N GLN A 28 -3.00 9.83 -32.42
CA GLN A 28 -3.76 9.47 -31.21
C GLN A 28 -2.86 8.80 -30.16
N GLN A 29 -1.97 7.90 -30.55
CA GLN A 29 -0.97 7.30 -29.66
C GLN A 29 -0.01 8.35 -29.10
N ARG A 30 0.40 9.32 -29.94
CA ARG A 30 1.27 10.43 -29.51
C ARG A 30 0.60 11.31 -28.47
N GLU A 31 -0.69 11.61 -28.64
CA GLU A 31 -1.45 12.42 -27.68
C GLU A 31 -1.71 11.67 -26.36
N GLN A 32 -1.99 10.37 -26.41
CA GLN A 32 -2.11 9.54 -25.20
C GLN A 32 -0.79 9.47 -24.42
N LEU A 33 0.34 9.32 -25.11
CA LEU A 33 1.67 9.36 -24.47
C LEU A 33 1.97 10.72 -23.85
N ARG A 34 1.54 11.81 -24.50
CA ARG A 34 1.66 13.18 -23.98
C ARG A 34 0.88 13.35 -22.68
N GLU A 35 -0.40 12.98 -22.65
CA GLU A 35 -1.22 13.06 -21.44
C GLU A 35 -0.66 12.20 -20.30
N MET A 36 -0.22 10.98 -20.62
CA MET A 36 0.38 10.07 -19.64
C MET A 36 1.68 10.65 -19.05
N LEU A 37 2.52 11.29 -19.87
CA LEU A 37 3.76 11.92 -19.40
C LEU A 37 3.49 13.17 -18.57
N ILE A 38 2.50 14.00 -18.95
CA ILE A 38 2.06 15.13 -18.13
C ILE A 38 1.59 14.62 -16.77
N SER A 39 0.69 13.63 -16.74
CA SER A 39 0.18 13.05 -15.49
C SER A 39 1.30 12.47 -14.61
N LYS A 40 2.24 11.72 -15.21
CA LYS A 40 3.35 11.10 -14.50
C LYS A 40 4.34 12.13 -13.96
N PHE A 41 4.73 13.12 -14.75
CA PHE A 41 5.65 14.17 -14.31
C PHE A 41 5.00 15.16 -13.34
N SER A 42 3.72 15.49 -13.48
CA SER A 42 2.98 16.25 -12.48
C SER A 42 2.95 15.51 -11.14
N LYS A 43 2.70 14.20 -11.15
CA LYS A 43 2.69 13.38 -9.94
C LYS A 43 4.07 13.29 -9.29
N ASP A 44 5.12 13.05 -10.08
CA ASP A 44 6.48 12.84 -9.57
C ASP A 44 7.15 14.16 -9.14
N PHE A 45 6.88 15.28 -9.83
CA PHE A 45 7.65 16.50 -9.68
C PHE A 45 6.85 17.78 -9.32
N ALA A 46 5.55 17.85 -9.62
CA ALA A 46 4.76 19.05 -9.26
C ALA A 46 4.37 19.07 -7.78
N GLN A 47 4.20 17.90 -7.13
CA GLN A 47 3.86 17.76 -5.71
C GLN A 47 2.69 18.68 -5.26
N GLY A 48 1.69 18.86 -6.13
CA GLY A 48 0.51 19.70 -5.87
C GLY A 48 0.68 21.21 -6.15
N ASN A 49 1.82 21.65 -6.67
CA ASN A 49 2.03 23.05 -7.04
C ASN A 49 1.59 23.32 -8.49
N LYS A 50 0.50 24.07 -8.66
CA LYS A 50 -0.10 24.43 -9.97
C LYS A 50 0.89 25.13 -10.91
N ASN A 51 1.81 25.94 -10.39
CA ASN A 51 2.78 26.65 -11.23
C ASN A 51 3.83 25.70 -11.84
N LYS A 52 4.20 24.65 -11.10
CA LYS A 52 5.12 23.61 -11.62
C LYS A 52 4.42 22.73 -12.65
N GLU A 53 3.14 22.45 -12.45
CA GLU A 53 2.31 21.68 -13.38
C GLU A 53 2.11 22.38 -14.73
N VAL A 54 1.90 23.71 -14.72
CA VAL A 54 1.86 24.51 -15.96
C VAL A 54 3.21 24.48 -16.69
N LEU A 55 4.32 24.60 -15.96
CA LEU A 55 5.67 24.55 -16.54
C LEU A 55 5.98 23.18 -17.14
N ILE A 56 5.65 22.10 -16.44
CA ILE A 56 5.79 20.72 -16.93
C ILE A 56 4.95 20.52 -18.20
N SER A 57 3.70 21.02 -18.20
CA SER A 57 2.83 20.93 -19.37
C SER A 57 3.41 21.67 -20.57
N GLN A 58 3.97 22.87 -20.39
CA GLN A 58 4.62 23.61 -21.48
C GLN A 58 5.83 22.88 -22.06
N ILE A 59 6.72 22.35 -21.21
CA ILE A 59 7.94 21.64 -21.65
C ILE A 59 7.58 20.35 -22.40
N VAL A 60 6.57 19.61 -21.90
CA VAL A 60 6.10 18.40 -22.57
C VAL A 60 5.43 18.77 -23.90
N ASN A 61 4.62 19.82 -23.97
CA ASN A 61 3.98 20.26 -25.20
C ASN A 61 4.99 20.68 -26.27
N GLU A 62 6.02 21.44 -25.90
CA GLU A 62 7.08 21.90 -26.80
C GLU A 62 7.93 20.73 -27.34
N TYR A 63 8.15 19.70 -26.52
CA TYR A 63 8.83 18.49 -26.95
C TYR A 63 8.03 17.72 -28.01
N PHE A 64 6.71 17.58 -27.81
CA PHE A 64 5.83 16.91 -28.76
C PHE A 64 5.53 17.74 -30.02
N THR A 65 5.88 19.03 -30.08
CA THR A 65 5.82 19.80 -31.35
C THR A 65 7.11 19.67 -32.17
N ASN A 66 8.27 19.59 -31.52
CA ASN A 66 9.56 19.78 -32.18
C ASN A 66 10.38 18.50 -32.42
N GLU A 67 10.16 17.42 -31.65
CA GLU A 67 11.06 16.27 -31.63
C GLU A 67 10.34 14.92 -31.86
N GLN A 68 11.04 13.96 -32.49
CA GLN A 68 10.52 12.59 -32.62
C GLN A 68 10.69 11.81 -31.31
N VAL A 69 9.66 11.07 -30.95
CA VAL A 69 9.58 10.31 -29.69
C VAL A 69 10.49 9.09 -29.81
N THR A 70 11.69 9.17 -29.25
CA THR A 70 12.64 8.06 -29.10
C THR A 70 12.94 7.86 -27.62
N GLU A 71 13.39 6.69 -27.22
CA GLU A 71 13.68 6.41 -25.80
C GLU A 71 14.76 7.36 -25.23
N ASN A 72 15.75 7.72 -26.04
CA ASN A 72 16.78 8.68 -25.66
C ASN A 72 16.21 10.09 -25.51
N SER A 73 15.30 10.51 -26.39
CA SER A 73 14.69 11.83 -26.30
C SER A 73 13.71 11.94 -25.11
N LEU A 74 13.09 10.83 -24.67
CA LEU A 74 12.32 10.78 -23.41
C LEU A 74 13.21 10.92 -22.15
N LYS A 75 14.42 10.34 -22.16
CA LYS A 75 15.40 10.54 -21.07
C LYS A 75 15.86 12.00 -21.00
N GLN A 76 16.09 12.63 -22.15
CA GLN A 76 16.44 14.06 -22.24
C GLN A 76 15.28 14.97 -21.78
N LEU A 77 14.03 14.64 -22.13
CA LEU A 77 12.84 15.35 -21.65
C LEU A 77 12.76 15.30 -20.11
N LYS A 78 12.95 14.12 -19.52
CA LYS A 78 12.98 13.97 -18.06
C LYS A 78 14.08 14.82 -17.41
N ALA A 79 15.27 14.87 -18.01
CA ALA A 79 16.37 15.70 -17.53
C ALA A 79 16.04 17.21 -17.62
N ARG A 80 15.48 17.68 -18.74
CA ARG A 80 15.02 19.08 -18.90
C ARG A 80 13.94 19.47 -17.88
N VAL A 81 12.98 18.59 -17.62
CA VAL A 81 11.93 18.82 -16.61
C VAL A 81 12.54 18.96 -15.21
N ILE A 82 13.49 18.09 -14.84
CA ILE A 82 14.19 18.17 -13.55
C ILE A 82 14.99 19.47 -13.44
N GLU A 83 15.73 19.85 -14.49
CA GLU A 83 16.55 21.06 -14.51
C GLU A 83 15.69 22.33 -14.39
N ALA A 84 14.56 22.40 -15.11
CA ALA A 84 13.64 23.53 -15.06
C ALA A 84 13.03 23.72 -13.66
N ILE A 85 12.66 22.62 -13.00
CA ILE A 85 12.10 22.65 -11.63
C ILE A 85 13.17 23.04 -10.60
N GLN A 86 14.43 22.59 -10.78
CA GLN A 86 15.55 23.01 -9.94
C GLN A 86 15.89 24.49 -10.11
N LYS A 87 15.88 25.02 -11.34
CA LYS A 87 16.07 26.46 -11.62
C LYS A 87 14.99 27.31 -10.95
N GLN A 88 13.73 26.87 -10.99
CA GLN A 88 12.64 27.57 -10.31
C GLN A 88 12.81 27.56 -8.78
N LYS A 89 13.35 26.47 -8.21
CA LYS A 89 13.66 26.39 -6.77
C LYS A 89 14.78 27.35 -6.37
N GLN A 90 15.79 27.53 -7.21
CA GLN A 90 16.90 28.46 -6.98
C GLN A 90 16.46 29.93 -7.07
N GLN A 91 15.61 30.28 -8.04
CA GLN A 91 15.06 31.64 -8.15
C GLN A 91 14.13 32.03 -7.00
N SER A 92 13.46 31.06 -6.38
CA SER A 92 12.57 31.30 -5.23
C SER A 92 13.33 31.56 -3.92
N GLN A 93 14.64 31.29 -3.85
CA GLN A 93 15.46 31.55 -2.66
C GLN A 93 16.19 32.90 -2.67
N THR A 94 16.18 33.63 -3.79
CA THR A 94 16.91 34.90 -3.94
C THR A 94 16.04 36.16 -3.78
N GLN A 95 14.77 36.04 -3.39
CA GLN A 95 13.84 37.18 -3.29
C GLN A 95 13.13 37.35 -1.93
N GLN A 96 13.72 36.87 -0.83
CA GLN A 96 13.28 37.28 0.51
C GLN A 96 14.46 37.80 1.34
N ASN A 97 14.68 39.12 1.25
CA ASN A 97 14.99 40.08 2.34
C ASN A 97 15.98 41.17 1.92
N PRO A 98 15.53 42.42 1.72
CA PRO A 98 16.28 43.59 2.12
C PRO A 98 15.88 43.99 3.54
N SER A 99 16.87 44.39 4.34
CA SER A 99 16.74 44.97 5.69
C SER A 99 16.61 43.97 6.85
N GLN A 100 17.72 43.65 7.50
CA GLN A 100 18.16 44.40 8.68
C GLN A 100 19.57 43.97 9.10
N ASN A 101 20.45 44.96 8.98
CA ASN A 101 21.66 45.20 9.74
C ASN A 101 21.62 44.58 11.16
N ILE A 102 22.56 43.68 11.47
CA ILE A 102 23.29 43.60 12.74
C ILE A 102 24.60 42.85 12.44
N GLN A 103 25.69 43.54 12.74
CA GLN A 103 27.07 43.10 12.70
C GLN A 103 27.28 41.82 13.53
N PHE A 104 28.06 40.89 12.99
CA PHE A 104 29.24 40.32 13.66
C PHE A 104 29.98 39.44 12.64
N ASP A 105 30.77 40.08 11.78
CA ASP A 105 31.73 39.39 10.94
C ASP A 105 32.96 39.05 11.79
N ASN A 106 33.06 37.77 12.11
CA ASN A 106 34.32 37.10 12.28
C ASN A 106 34.85 36.77 10.88
N ARG A 107 36.13 37.12 10.66
CA ARG A 107 37.13 36.40 9.85
C ARG A 107 37.58 37.07 8.54
N SER A 108 38.78 37.67 8.59
CA SER A 108 39.83 37.46 7.59
C SER A 108 41.17 37.33 8.36
N GLU A 109 41.81 36.17 8.28
CA GLU A 109 43.00 35.93 7.46
C GLU A 109 44.21 36.79 7.85
N GLN A 110 45.21 36.18 8.47
CA GLN A 110 46.46 35.87 7.76
C GLN A 110 47.46 35.10 8.64
N LYS A 111 48.13 34.15 7.95
CA LYS A 111 49.52 33.73 8.11
C LYS A 111 49.96 32.90 9.33
N SER A 112 50.21 31.63 8.98
CA SER A 112 51.44 30.85 9.26
C SER A 112 51.81 30.58 10.72
N GLN A 113 51.68 29.32 11.13
CA GLN A 113 52.86 28.43 11.18
C GLN A 113 52.44 26.97 11.39
N SER A 114 53.06 26.13 10.58
CA SER A 114 53.05 24.67 10.64
C SER A 114 54.02 24.22 11.73
N VAL A 115 53.57 23.40 12.70
CA VAL A 115 54.26 22.16 13.12
C VAL A 115 53.21 21.16 13.61
N ARG A 116 53.41 19.91 13.19
CA ARG A 116 52.59 18.70 13.31
C ARG A 116 52.47 18.11 14.73
N PRO A 117 51.59 17.11 14.93
CA PRO A 117 51.10 16.61 16.22
C PRO A 117 51.72 15.27 16.64
N GLN A 118 51.71 14.95 17.94
CA GLN A 118 51.66 13.59 18.50
C GLN A 118 51.04 13.67 19.91
N SER A 119 49.83 13.17 20.17
CA SER A 119 49.50 11.80 20.60
C SER A 119 50.46 11.22 21.64
N VAL A 120 50.06 11.24 22.91
CA VAL A 120 50.65 10.36 23.92
C VAL A 120 49.51 9.74 24.73
N LYS A 121 49.23 8.47 24.41
CA LYS A 121 48.51 7.54 25.28
C LYS A 121 49.54 6.74 26.06
N ASN A 122 49.18 6.45 27.30
CA ASN A 122 49.81 5.52 28.22
C ASN A 122 50.06 4.14 27.59
N SER A 123 51.25 3.58 27.82
CA SER A 123 51.45 2.15 28.08
C SER A 123 52.84 1.89 28.66
N VAL A 124 52.84 1.39 29.89
CA VAL A 124 53.73 0.37 30.50
C VAL A 124 54.89 -0.14 29.62
N ARG A 125 56.14 0.02 30.07
CA ARG A 125 57.08 -1.10 30.20
C ARG A 125 58.30 -0.76 31.06
N SER A 126 58.67 -1.75 31.86
CA SER A 126 59.87 -1.87 32.69
C SER A 126 61.18 -1.60 31.97
N GLU A 127 62.16 -1.02 32.66
CA GLU A 127 63.46 -1.65 32.98
C GLU A 127 64.34 -0.65 33.75
N ARG A 128 65.09 -1.16 34.74
CA ARG A 128 66.45 -0.78 35.20
C ARG A 128 66.79 0.72 35.22
N ASP A 129 67.13 1.39 36.31
CA ASP A 129 67.94 1.07 37.48
C ASP A 129 67.70 2.21 38.51
N PRO A 130 67.66 1.93 39.82
CA PRO A 130 68.10 2.91 40.80
C PRO A 130 69.49 2.52 41.29
N ASP A 131 70.47 3.31 40.84
CA ASP A 131 71.77 3.44 41.48
C ASP A 131 71.62 3.56 42.99
N GLN A 132 72.10 2.51 43.66
CA GLN A 132 73.13 2.59 44.68
C GLN A 132 73.30 3.97 45.33
N TYR A 133 72.51 4.26 46.37
CA TYR A 133 73.07 4.93 47.54
C TYR A 133 73.15 3.95 48.70
N SER A 134 74.37 3.43 48.77
CA SER A 134 75.01 2.69 49.83
C SER A 134 74.57 3.11 51.23
N VAL A 135 73.96 2.14 51.90
CA VAL A 135 74.05 1.90 53.34
C VAL A 135 75.53 1.98 53.76
N THR A 136 75.95 3.09 54.35
CA THR A 136 77.14 3.14 55.22
C THR A 136 76.66 2.92 56.65
N SER A 137 76.63 1.66 57.12
CA SER A 137 77.68 1.11 57.98
C SER A 137 78.20 2.18 58.96
N SER A 138 77.55 2.42 60.09
CA SER A 138 77.80 1.70 61.35
C SER A 138 79.30 1.43 61.62
N GLN A 139 80.13 2.48 61.63
CA GLN A 139 81.37 2.44 62.41
C GLN A 139 81.10 3.00 63.82
N PHE A 140 80.98 2.04 64.72
CA PHE A 140 81.07 2.15 66.16
C PHE A 140 82.39 2.84 66.56
N GLU A 141 82.37 4.14 66.85
CA GLU A 141 83.36 4.74 67.74
C GLU A 141 82.77 4.76 69.15
N LYS A 142 83.15 3.73 69.93
CA LYS A 142 82.95 3.71 71.37
C LYS A 142 83.79 4.85 71.96
N PRO A 143 83.22 5.79 72.73
CA PRO A 143 84.07 6.62 73.58
C PRO A 143 84.79 5.71 74.57
N PRO A 144 86.10 5.90 74.82
CA PRO A 144 86.82 5.10 75.80
C PRO A 144 86.12 5.23 77.16
N LYS A 145 85.71 4.08 77.72
CA LYS A 145 85.33 3.95 79.12
C LYS A 145 86.56 4.36 79.93
N SER A 146 86.57 5.59 80.43
CA SER A 146 87.50 5.99 81.47
C SER A 146 87.18 5.13 82.69
N VAL A 147 88.12 4.26 83.00
CA VAL A 147 88.21 3.55 84.27
C VAL A 147 88.55 4.62 85.31
N TYR A 148 87.52 5.21 85.90
CA TYR A 148 87.61 5.78 87.24
C TYR A 148 86.77 4.88 88.15
N VAL A 149 87.45 4.10 88.98
CA VAL A 149 86.89 3.66 90.25
C VAL A 149 86.86 4.94 91.08
N VAL A 150 85.70 5.59 91.15
CA VAL A 150 85.47 6.75 92.00
C VAL A 150 84.78 6.24 93.26
N ASP A 151 85.44 6.44 94.40
CA ASP A 151 84.87 6.23 95.72
C ASP A 151 83.52 6.95 95.86
N GLU A 152 82.58 6.33 96.56
CA GLU A 152 81.15 6.69 96.60
C GLU A 152 80.85 8.03 97.32
N GLU A 153 81.86 8.81 97.68
CA GLU A 153 81.75 10.07 98.43
C GLU A 153 82.20 11.33 97.65
N ASP A 154 82.62 11.21 96.38
CA ASP A 154 83.02 12.37 95.56
C ASP A 154 81.80 13.07 94.94
N GLU A 155 81.44 14.24 95.48
CA GLU A 155 80.32 15.08 95.06
C GLU A 155 80.37 15.44 93.56
N TRP A 156 81.56 15.48 92.95
CA TRP A 156 81.73 15.72 91.53
C TRP A 156 81.28 14.53 90.66
N ALA A 157 81.44 13.29 91.15
CA ALA A 157 80.94 12.11 90.44
C ALA A 157 79.41 12.01 90.49
N ALA A 158 78.78 12.52 91.54
CA ALA A 158 77.32 12.65 91.60
C ALA A 158 76.80 13.65 90.57
N LEU A 159 77.48 14.78 90.36
CA LEU A 159 77.16 15.75 89.31
C LEU A 159 77.31 15.15 87.90
N VAL A 160 78.42 14.45 87.62
CA VAL A 160 78.61 13.79 86.32
C VAL A 160 77.56 12.70 86.08
N LYS A 161 77.21 11.90 87.10
CA LYS A 161 76.11 10.92 87.01
C LYS A 161 74.78 11.63 86.71
N PHE A 162 74.47 12.71 87.42
CA PHE A 162 73.26 13.50 87.18
C PHE A 162 73.20 14.08 85.76
N ASP A 163 74.30 14.64 85.26
CA ASP A 163 74.38 15.17 83.89
C ASP A 163 74.26 14.06 82.84
N THR A 164 74.87 12.89 83.06
CA THR A 164 74.69 11.74 82.17
C THR A 164 73.26 11.22 82.19
N GLU A 165 72.61 11.17 83.36
CA GLU A 165 71.20 10.81 83.48
C GLU A 165 70.30 11.84 82.82
N LEU A 166 70.56 13.13 82.99
CA LEU A 166 69.81 14.21 82.35
C LEU A 166 69.94 14.12 80.83
N HIS A 167 71.15 13.96 80.30
CA HIS A 167 71.38 13.80 78.87
C HIS A 167 70.75 12.51 78.31
N THR A 168 70.72 11.42 79.09
CA THR A 168 69.99 10.21 78.67
C THR A 168 68.47 10.43 78.66
N LYS A 169 67.91 11.17 79.62
CA LYS A 169 66.49 11.55 79.65
C LYS A 169 66.15 12.49 78.51
N GLU A 170 66.99 13.49 78.21
CA GLU A 170 66.81 14.38 77.06
C GLU A 170 66.87 13.61 75.75
N ARG A 171 67.85 12.70 75.58
CA ARG A 171 67.94 11.83 74.40
C ARG A 171 66.73 10.92 74.25
N GLN A 172 66.18 10.38 75.35
CA GLN A 172 64.95 9.59 75.33
C GLN A 172 63.73 10.45 74.95
N LEU A 173 63.59 11.66 75.50
CA LEU A 173 62.52 12.59 75.14
C LEU A 173 62.61 13.02 73.67
N GLU A 174 63.81 13.24 73.14
CA GLU A 174 64.02 13.55 71.74
C GLU A 174 63.66 12.36 70.83
N GLN A 175 64.03 11.13 71.20
CA GLN A 175 63.57 9.93 70.52
C GLN A 175 62.04 9.82 70.55
N GLN A 176 61.40 10.08 71.70
CA GLN A 176 59.94 10.09 71.80
C GLN A 176 59.33 11.13 70.85
N ARG A 177 59.82 12.38 70.85
CA ARG A 177 59.38 13.43 69.92
C ARG A 177 59.56 13.03 68.45
N GLN A 178 60.67 12.39 68.09
CA GLN A 178 60.90 11.88 66.74
C GLN A 178 59.93 10.75 66.38
N THR A 179 59.63 9.84 67.30
CA THR A 179 58.64 8.78 67.05
C THR A 179 57.23 9.34 66.90
N GLU A 180 56.86 10.34 67.70
CA GLU A 180 55.58 11.04 67.57
C GLU A 180 55.49 11.81 66.26
N PHE A 181 56.57 12.48 65.85
CA PHE A 181 56.63 13.16 64.55
C PHE A 181 56.48 12.17 63.40
N LYS A 182 57.19 11.03 63.43
CA LYS A 182 57.02 9.94 62.46
C LYS A 182 55.60 9.37 62.45
N LYS A 183 54.98 9.20 63.63
CA LYS A 183 53.57 8.77 63.75
C LYS A 183 52.61 9.77 63.11
N LYS A 184 52.77 11.07 63.37
CA LYS A 184 51.97 12.14 62.76
C LYS A 184 52.15 12.18 61.24
N MET A 185 53.40 12.07 60.77
CA MET A 185 53.71 12.02 59.34
C MET A 185 53.09 10.80 58.65
N LYS A 186 53.18 9.62 59.27
CA LYS A 186 52.52 8.41 58.77
C LYS A 186 51.00 8.57 58.72
N ALA A 187 50.39 9.10 59.78
CA ALA A 187 48.94 9.33 59.82
C ALA A 187 48.47 10.32 58.75
N GLU A 188 49.26 11.37 58.46
CA GLU A 188 48.94 12.32 57.39
C GLU A 188 49.11 11.68 55.99
N LEU A 189 50.14 10.87 55.77
CA LEU A 189 50.31 10.12 54.52
C LEU A 189 49.18 9.10 54.31
N ASP A 190 48.81 8.35 55.36
CA ASP A 190 47.70 7.40 55.32
C ASP A 190 46.37 8.13 55.02
N ARG A 191 46.17 9.31 55.62
CA ARG A 191 45.01 10.17 55.32
C ARG A 191 45.00 10.62 53.86
N GLN A 192 46.14 11.02 53.30
CA GLN A 192 46.24 11.41 51.88
C GLN A 192 45.97 10.24 50.94
N LEU A 193 46.46 9.04 51.29
CA LEU A 193 46.18 7.82 50.53
C LEU A 193 44.69 7.45 50.56
N GLU A 194 44.05 7.55 51.72
CA GLU A 194 42.62 7.29 51.86
C GLU A 194 41.77 8.33 51.11
N GLU A 195 42.15 9.61 51.17
CA GLU A 195 41.48 10.65 50.39
C GLU A 195 41.63 10.41 48.88
N LYS A 196 42.83 10.03 48.42
CA LYS A 196 43.06 9.66 47.02
C LYS A 196 42.24 8.44 46.60
N ARG A 197 42.16 7.42 47.45
CA ARG A 197 41.36 6.22 47.22
C ARG A 197 39.87 6.55 47.13
N ARG A 198 39.37 7.40 48.03
CA ARG A 198 37.99 7.88 48.02
C ARG A 198 37.66 8.68 46.76
N ARG A 199 38.57 9.55 46.30
CA ARG A 199 38.41 10.28 45.02
C ARG A 199 38.34 9.32 43.84
N LEU A 200 39.26 8.36 43.78
CA LEU A 200 39.28 7.34 42.72
C LEU A 200 38.00 6.49 42.70
N GLU A 201 37.46 6.12 43.87
CA GLU A 201 36.20 5.38 43.95
C GLU A 201 35.00 6.24 43.49
N GLY A 202 35.02 7.54 43.78
CA GLY A 202 34.04 8.49 43.28
C GLY A 202 34.07 8.62 41.75
N GLU A 203 35.26 8.78 41.17
CA GLU A 203 35.48 8.83 39.72
C GLU A 203 35.00 7.53 39.06
N ARG A 204 35.37 6.37 39.62
CA ARG A 204 34.93 5.07 39.11
C ARG A 204 33.40 4.91 39.11
N LYS A 205 32.72 5.37 40.16
CA LYS A 205 31.24 5.35 40.21
C LYS A 205 30.61 6.26 39.15
N GLN A 206 31.24 7.40 38.85
CA GLN A 206 30.78 8.30 37.79
C GLN A 206 31.01 7.69 36.40
N GLU A 207 32.17 7.06 36.18
CA GLU A 207 32.46 6.31 34.94
C GLU A 207 31.46 5.16 34.75
N ASP A 208 31.20 4.36 35.79
CA ASP A 208 30.22 3.27 35.73
C ASP A 208 28.80 3.79 35.43
N ALA A 209 28.41 4.94 36.01
CA ALA A 209 27.14 5.58 35.71
C ALA A 209 27.06 6.08 34.26
N TYR A 210 28.16 6.65 33.75
CA TYR A 210 28.26 7.10 32.37
C TYR A 210 28.18 5.95 31.37
N VAL A 211 28.89 4.84 31.64
CA VAL A 211 28.84 3.61 30.84
C VAL A 211 27.42 3.05 30.81
N LYS A 212 26.76 2.92 31.97
CA LYS A 212 25.36 2.47 32.03
C LYS A 212 24.40 3.37 31.25
N LEU A 213 24.60 4.69 31.29
CA LEU A 213 23.77 5.63 30.53
C LEU A 213 23.99 5.46 29.02
N ARG A 214 25.24 5.29 28.59
CA ARG A 214 25.59 5.01 27.20
C ARG A 214 24.98 3.70 26.72
N ASP A 215 25.08 2.64 27.52
CA ASP A 215 24.51 1.32 27.19
C ASP A 215 22.99 1.39 27.11
N TYR A 216 22.35 2.14 28.00
CA TYR A 216 20.90 2.41 27.93
C TYR A 216 20.53 3.13 26.62
N GLN A 217 21.27 4.17 26.24
CA GLN A 217 21.05 4.86 24.96
C GLN A 217 21.21 3.89 23.78
N MET A 218 22.25 3.06 23.78
CA MET A 218 22.49 2.06 22.74
C MET A 218 21.33 1.05 22.64
N ASN A 219 20.88 0.51 23.77
CA ASN A 219 19.74 -0.40 23.82
C ASN A 219 18.44 0.26 23.31
N VAL A 220 18.22 1.55 23.59
CA VAL A 220 17.06 2.29 23.05
C VAL A 220 17.15 2.43 21.52
N TYR A 221 18.35 2.65 20.97
CA TYR A 221 18.55 2.67 19.52
C TYR A 221 18.29 1.29 18.90
N ASP A 222 18.81 0.23 19.50
CA ASP A 222 18.62 -1.15 19.03
C ASP A 222 17.13 -1.55 19.06
N GLN A 223 16.41 -1.21 20.14
CA GLN A 223 14.96 -1.42 20.22
C GLN A 223 14.20 -0.66 19.13
N ARG A 224 14.65 0.55 18.79
CA ARG A 224 14.03 1.37 17.74
C ARG A 224 14.31 0.83 16.35
N GLU A 225 15.52 0.33 16.10
CA GLU A 225 15.88 -0.40 14.88
C GLU A 225 15.05 -1.66 14.72
N ASP A 226 14.92 -2.47 15.78
CA ASP A 226 14.11 -3.68 15.80
C ASP A 226 12.62 -3.39 15.55
N GLN A 227 12.08 -2.34 16.15
CA GLN A 227 10.70 -1.91 15.88
C GLN A 227 10.50 -1.51 14.41
N LYS A 228 11.43 -0.74 13.83
CA LYS A 228 11.40 -0.39 12.41
C LYS A 228 11.49 -1.63 11.51
N LYS A 229 12.33 -2.61 11.89
CA LYS A 229 12.47 -3.88 11.16
C LYS A 229 11.18 -4.68 11.19
N LYS A 230 10.59 -4.87 12.38
CA LYS A 230 9.28 -5.55 12.55
C LYS A 230 8.16 -4.83 11.80
N GLU A 231 8.15 -3.51 11.79
CA GLU A 231 7.16 -2.73 11.03
C GLU A 231 7.32 -2.93 9.52
N LYS A 232 8.56 -2.95 9.01
CA LYS A 232 8.85 -3.27 7.60
C LYS A 232 8.43 -4.70 7.26
N GLU A 233 8.76 -5.68 8.09
CA GLU A 233 8.36 -7.07 7.91
C GLU A 233 6.83 -7.21 7.91
N ARG A 234 6.14 -6.56 8.84
CA ARG A 234 4.67 -6.53 8.88
C ARG A 234 4.08 -5.88 7.63
N LYS A 235 4.67 -4.80 7.12
CA LYS A 235 4.23 -4.17 5.86
C LYS A 235 4.42 -5.11 4.67
N GLN A 236 5.58 -5.77 4.58
CA GLN A 236 5.85 -6.77 3.54
C GLN A 236 4.88 -7.95 3.62
N GLN A 237 4.57 -8.41 4.84
CA GLN A 237 3.62 -9.50 5.04
C GLN A 237 2.20 -9.09 4.64
N MET A 238 1.74 -7.89 5.03
CA MET A 238 0.43 -7.38 4.59
C MET A 238 0.36 -7.20 3.07
N GLU A 239 1.44 -6.72 2.44
CA GLU A 239 1.52 -6.60 0.99
C GLU A 239 1.48 -7.97 0.31
N LYS A 240 2.21 -8.97 0.84
CA LYS A 240 2.16 -10.35 0.36
C LYS A 240 0.75 -10.93 0.48
N GLU A 241 0.09 -10.76 1.63
CA GLU A 241 -1.28 -11.23 1.84
C GLU A 241 -2.29 -10.56 0.89
N GLN A 242 -2.10 -9.28 0.57
CA GLN A 242 -2.92 -8.57 -0.42
C GLN A 242 -2.68 -9.12 -1.84
N ARG A 243 -1.42 -9.33 -2.23
CA ARG A 243 -1.08 -9.96 -3.53
C ARG A 243 -1.67 -11.36 -3.62
N ASP A 244 -1.51 -12.18 -2.58
CA ASP A 244 -2.04 -13.55 -2.53
C ASP A 244 -3.58 -13.56 -2.52
N ARG A 245 -4.22 -12.53 -1.95
CA ARG A 245 -5.68 -12.34 -2.03
C ARG A 245 -6.10 -11.99 -3.47
N GLN A 246 -5.40 -11.07 -4.12
CA GLN A 246 -5.67 -10.68 -5.50
C GLN A 246 -5.50 -11.86 -6.46
N VAL A 247 -4.43 -12.64 -6.32
CA VAL A 247 -4.20 -13.85 -7.14
C VAL A 247 -5.33 -14.85 -6.94
N ARG A 248 -5.76 -15.13 -5.70
CA ARG A 248 -6.89 -16.02 -5.43
C ARG A 248 -8.21 -15.52 -6.02
N GLU A 249 -8.46 -14.22 -5.97
CA GLU A 249 -9.64 -13.61 -6.58
C GLU A 249 -9.59 -13.69 -8.11
N GLU A 250 -8.43 -13.46 -8.71
CA GLU A 250 -8.22 -13.60 -10.16
C GLU A 250 -8.37 -15.05 -10.61
N GLU A 251 -7.81 -16.01 -9.89
CA GLU A 251 -7.99 -17.45 -10.14
C GLU A 251 -9.46 -17.86 -10.07
N LYS A 252 -10.19 -17.40 -9.04
CA LYS A 252 -11.64 -17.64 -8.94
C LYS A 252 -12.40 -17.03 -10.11
N ARG A 253 -12.04 -15.82 -10.53
CA ARG A 253 -12.65 -15.15 -11.69
C ARG A 253 -12.37 -15.93 -12.96
N ARG A 254 -11.12 -16.31 -13.22
CA ARG A 254 -10.72 -17.15 -14.38
C ARG A 254 -11.43 -18.49 -14.37
N PHE A 255 -11.58 -19.12 -13.19
CA PHE A 255 -12.31 -20.37 -13.05
C PHE A 255 -13.79 -20.22 -13.42
N LEU A 256 -14.46 -19.17 -12.94
CA LEU A 256 -15.85 -18.88 -13.29
C LEU A 256 -16.02 -18.57 -14.79
N GLU A 257 -15.08 -17.82 -15.37
CA GLU A 257 -15.08 -17.52 -16.80
C GLU A 257 -14.87 -18.78 -17.64
N LYS A 258 -13.91 -19.64 -17.26
CA LYS A 258 -13.69 -20.95 -17.89
C LYS A 258 -14.92 -21.86 -17.74
N LYS A 259 -15.58 -21.84 -16.58
CA LYS A 259 -16.83 -22.57 -16.37
C LYS A 259 -17.94 -22.05 -17.30
N ARG A 260 -18.10 -20.74 -17.42
CA ARG A 260 -19.09 -20.14 -18.33
C ARG A 260 -18.80 -20.44 -19.80
N GLN A 261 -17.54 -20.40 -20.20
CA GLN A 261 -17.11 -20.82 -21.55
C GLN A 261 -17.44 -22.30 -21.79
N SER A 262 -17.11 -23.17 -20.83
CA SER A 262 -17.46 -24.59 -20.92
C SER A 262 -18.97 -24.84 -20.98
N GLU A 263 -19.78 -24.05 -20.28
CA GLU A 263 -21.24 -24.11 -20.37
C GLU A 263 -21.75 -23.64 -21.74
N GLN A 264 -21.17 -22.57 -22.29
CA GLN A 264 -21.48 -22.10 -23.65
C GLN A 264 -21.10 -23.13 -24.71
N ASP A 265 -19.92 -23.74 -24.60
CA ASP A 265 -19.46 -24.80 -25.50
C ASP A 265 -20.37 -26.03 -25.38
N ALA A 266 -20.79 -26.41 -24.17
CA ALA A 266 -21.72 -27.51 -23.96
C ALA A 266 -23.09 -27.25 -24.61
N ILE A 267 -23.63 -26.02 -24.49
CA ILE A 267 -24.86 -25.61 -25.17
C ILE A 267 -24.68 -25.67 -26.69
N LEU A 268 -23.54 -25.23 -27.22
CA LEU A 268 -23.25 -25.28 -28.65
C LEU A 268 -23.20 -26.73 -29.16
N VAL A 269 -22.53 -27.61 -28.42
CA VAL A 269 -22.45 -29.05 -28.75
C VAL A 269 -23.83 -29.70 -28.69
N GLN A 270 -24.65 -29.39 -27.68
CA GLN A 270 -26.03 -29.87 -27.61
C GLN A 270 -26.85 -29.41 -28.80
N ARG A 271 -26.74 -28.14 -29.19
CA ARG A 271 -27.42 -27.61 -30.37
C ARG A 271 -26.98 -28.31 -31.65
N ILE A 272 -25.69 -28.52 -31.84
CA ILE A 272 -25.17 -29.27 -33.00
C ILE A 272 -25.74 -30.69 -33.00
N GLN A 273 -25.77 -31.38 -31.85
CA GLN A 273 -26.36 -32.72 -31.74
C GLN A 273 -27.87 -32.74 -32.04
N GLU A 274 -28.61 -31.72 -31.62
CA GLU A 274 -30.03 -31.57 -31.93
C GLU A 274 -30.25 -31.30 -33.42
N GLU A 275 -29.48 -30.40 -34.03
CA GLU A 275 -29.51 -30.13 -35.48
C GLU A 275 -29.19 -31.40 -36.29
N LEU A 276 -28.19 -32.19 -35.87
CA LEU A 276 -27.83 -33.47 -36.50
C LEU A 276 -28.93 -34.52 -36.36
N LYS A 277 -29.58 -34.61 -35.19
CA LYS A 277 -30.74 -35.49 -34.99
C LYS A 277 -31.94 -35.04 -35.82
N GLN A 278 -32.16 -33.73 -35.96
CA GLN A 278 -33.23 -33.18 -36.76
C GLN A 278 -32.99 -33.45 -38.25
N GLU A 279 -31.77 -33.25 -38.74
CA GLU A 279 -31.38 -33.59 -40.11
C GLU A 279 -31.57 -35.10 -40.38
N GLN A 280 -31.18 -35.97 -39.45
CA GLN A 280 -31.44 -37.41 -39.57
C GLN A 280 -32.94 -37.73 -39.62
N ARG A 281 -33.77 -37.06 -38.82
CA ARG A 281 -35.24 -37.22 -38.85
C ARG A 281 -35.81 -36.74 -40.18
N GLU A 282 -35.36 -35.61 -40.69
CA GLU A 282 -35.80 -35.07 -41.99
C GLU A 282 -35.39 -35.99 -43.14
N ILE A 283 -34.18 -36.58 -43.10
CA ILE A 283 -33.75 -37.59 -44.07
C ILE A 283 -34.65 -38.83 -44.01
N LEU A 284 -34.99 -39.31 -42.81
CA LEU A 284 -35.90 -40.44 -42.64
C LEU A 284 -37.31 -40.12 -43.13
N GLN A 285 -37.83 -38.94 -42.81
CA GLN A 285 -39.14 -38.49 -43.29
C GLN A 285 -39.17 -38.34 -44.80
N LYS A 286 -38.11 -37.80 -45.44
CA LYS A 286 -37.99 -37.75 -46.90
C LYS A 286 -38.02 -39.16 -47.50
N LYS A 287 -37.25 -40.10 -46.96
CA LYS A 287 -37.28 -41.51 -47.39
C LYS A 287 -38.66 -42.15 -47.21
N GLU A 288 -39.38 -41.82 -46.14
CA GLU A 288 -40.71 -42.34 -45.88
C GLU A 288 -41.77 -41.74 -46.82
N ILE A 289 -41.68 -40.43 -47.12
CA ILE A 289 -42.51 -39.75 -48.11
C ILE A 289 -42.24 -40.30 -49.51
N GLU A 290 -40.98 -40.53 -49.89
CA GLU A 290 -40.60 -41.15 -51.16
C GLU A 290 -41.16 -42.57 -51.26
N LYS A 291 -41.04 -43.39 -50.20
CA LYS A 291 -41.65 -44.72 -50.15
C LYS A 291 -43.18 -44.66 -50.27
N ARG A 292 -43.83 -43.70 -49.61
CA ARG A 292 -45.29 -43.53 -49.68
C ARG A 292 -45.73 -43.12 -51.08
N LYS A 293 -45.05 -42.16 -51.70
CA LYS A 293 -45.29 -41.74 -53.09
C LYS A 293 -45.08 -42.90 -54.07
N PHE A 294 -44.07 -43.72 -53.84
CA PHE A 294 -43.82 -44.91 -54.66
C PHE A 294 -44.93 -45.95 -54.51
N MET A 295 -45.41 -46.18 -53.27
CA MET A 295 -46.54 -47.08 -53.01
C MET A 295 -47.85 -46.57 -53.60
N GLU A 296 -48.11 -45.27 -53.50
CA GLU A 296 -49.27 -44.61 -54.10
C GLU A 296 -49.25 -44.70 -55.63
N MET A 297 -48.07 -44.54 -56.25
CA MET A 297 -47.88 -44.75 -57.69
C MET A 297 -48.10 -46.21 -58.12
N MET A 298 -47.75 -47.18 -57.28
CA MET A 298 -48.04 -48.60 -57.51
C MET A 298 -49.54 -48.90 -57.41
N GLU A 299 -50.22 -48.35 -56.40
CA GLU A 299 -51.68 -48.48 -56.24
C GLU A 299 -52.44 -47.77 -57.37
N GLU A 300 -51.98 -46.60 -57.82
CA GLU A 300 -52.56 -45.87 -58.94
C GLU A 300 -52.39 -46.65 -60.25
N ASN A 301 -51.21 -47.23 -60.48
CA ASN A 301 -50.97 -48.12 -61.63
C ASN A 301 -51.84 -49.38 -61.58
N GLU A 302 -52.03 -49.98 -60.41
CA GLU A 302 -52.88 -51.15 -60.25
C GLU A 302 -54.36 -50.80 -60.46
N LYS A 303 -54.83 -49.67 -59.92
CA LYS A 303 -56.18 -49.15 -60.18
C LYS A 303 -56.40 -48.81 -61.65
N ASN A 304 -55.42 -48.21 -62.32
CA ASN A 304 -55.49 -47.93 -63.75
C ASN A 304 -55.57 -49.23 -64.57
N ARG A 305 -54.85 -50.27 -64.18
CA ARG A 305 -54.94 -51.59 -64.82
C ARG A 305 -56.30 -52.25 -64.59
N GLN A 306 -56.84 -52.17 -63.38
CA GLN A 306 -58.18 -52.67 -63.07
C GLN A 306 -59.26 -51.88 -63.81
N LYS A 307 -59.10 -50.56 -63.92
CA LYS A 307 -60.00 -49.69 -64.67
C LYS A 307 -59.95 -50.00 -66.16
N GLN A 308 -58.78 -50.20 -66.75
CA GLN A 308 -58.64 -50.67 -68.14
C GLN A 308 -59.33 -52.01 -68.35
N MET A 309 -59.15 -52.99 -67.45
CA MET A 309 -59.86 -54.27 -67.54
C MET A 309 -61.38 -54.10 -67.44
N HIS A 310 -61.86 -53.22 -66.56
CA HIS A 310 -63.28 -52.94 -66.42
C HIS A 310 -63.85 -52.20 -67.65
N ASP A 311 -63.11 -51.24 -68.19
CA ASP A 311 -63.46 -50.48 -69.39
C ASP A 311 -63.48 -51.40 -70.61
N GLU A 312 -62.53 -52.33 -70.74
CA GLU A 312 -62.55 -53.38 -71.79
C GLU A 312 -63.75 -54.34 -71.66
N ILE A 313 -64.13 -54.70 -70.43
CA ILE A 313 -65.32 -55.53 -70.18
C ILE A 313 -66.59 -54.75 -70.52
N ALA A 314 -66.64 -53.47 -70.14
CA ALA A 314 -67.75 -52.58 -70.44
C ALA A 314 -67.87 -52.32 -71.95
N GLU A 315 -66.76 -52.14 -72.67
CA GLU A 315 -66.73 -52.01 -74.13
C GLU A 315 -67.20 -53.30 -74.81
N LYS A 316 -66.75 -54.47 -74.35
CA LYS A 316 -67.24 -55.77 -74.85
C LYS A 316 -68.73 -55.96 -74.57
N GLN A 317 -69.22 -55.53 -73.41
CA GLN A 317 -70.65 -55.57 -73.09
C GLN A 317 -71.44 -54.58 -73.94
N LEU A 318 -70.89 -53.40 -74.20
CA LEU A 318 -71.50 -52.39 -75.07
C LEU A 318 -71.50 -52.86 -76.53
N GLU A 319 -70.46 -53.56 -76.98
CA GLU A 319 -70.38 -54.21 -78.29
C GLU A 319 -71.40 -55.35 -78.41
N ILE A 320 -71.52 -56.21 -77.38
CA ILE A 320 -72.54 -57.26 -77.30
C ILE A 320 -73.94 -56.64 -77.32
N ASP A 321 -74.15 -55.55 -76.58
CA ASP A 321 -75.42 -54.83 -76.56
C ASP A 321 -75.69 -54.11 -77.89
N MET A 322 -74.66 -53.64 -78.59
CA MET A 322 -74.77 -53.07 -79.94
C MET A 322 -75.10 -54.14 -80.97
N GLN A 323 -74.48 -55.33 -80.90
CA GLN A 323 -74.80 -56.47 -81.75
C GLN A 323 -76.21 -57.01 -81.46
N ARG A 324 -76.59 -57.09 -80.18
CA ARG A 324 -77.95 -57.42 -79.76
C ARG A 324 -78.94 -56.40 -80.28
N LYS A 325 -78.66 -55.10 -80.15
CA LYS A 325 -79.48 -54.01 -80.70
C LYS A 325 -79.55 -54.06 -82.23
N TYR A 326 -78.51 -54.51 -82.92
CA TYR A 326 -78.53 -54.66 -84.38
C TYR A 326 -79.42 -55.84 -84.82
N ILE A 327 -79.39 -56.95 -84.08
CA ILE A 327 -80.31 -58.09 -84.27
C ILE A 327 -81.74 -57.69 -83.93
N ASP A 328 -81.91 -56.97 -82.81
CA ASP A 328 -83.18 -56.40 -82.38
C ASP A 328 -83.71 -55.38 -83.41
N LEU A 329 -82.83 -54.61 -84.07
CA LEU A 329 -83.18 -53.63 -85.10
C LEU A 329 -83.61 -54.32 -86.40
N GLN A 330 -83.00 -55.45 -86.75
CA GLN A 330 -83.44 -56.27 -87.88
C GLN A 330 -84.82 -56.90 -87.62
N GLN A 331 -85.06 -57.39 -86.40
CA GLN A 331 -86.39 -57.87 -85.98
C GLN A 331 -87.40 -56.73 -85.85
N LYS A 332 -86.97 -55.54 -85.43
CA LYS A 332 -87.81 -54.34 -85.34
C LYS A 332 -88.15 -53.75 -86.70
N LEU A 333 -87.31 -53.81 -87.73
CA LEU A 333 -87.70 -53.40 -89.10
C LEU A 333 -88.75 -54.34 -89.72
N GLU A 334 -88.82 -55.57 -89.24
CA GLU A 334 -89.83 -56.55 -89.61
C GLU A 334 -91.14 -56.32 -88.83
N GLN A 335 -91.05 -55.94 -87.55
CA GLN A 335 -92.18 -55.54 -86.71
C GLN A 335 -92.67 -54.09 -86.96
N GLU A 336 -91.84 -53.17 -87.45
CA GLU A 336 -92.19 -51.77 -87.79
C GLU A 336 -93.06 -51.71 -89.04
N ARG A 337 -93.01 -52.73 -89.91
CA ARG A 337 -94.03 -52.94 -90.96
C ARG A 337 -95.42 -53.24 -90.39
N GLU A 338 -95.50 -53.80 -89.18
CA GLU A 338 -96.75 -54.04 -88.44
C GLU A 338 -97.10 -52.91 -87.44
N LEU A 339 -96.12 -52.17 -86.95
CA LEU A 339 -96.26 -51.13 -85.90
C LEU A 339 -96.33 -49.68 -86.42
N GLU A 340 -96.01 -49.40 -87.68
CA GLU A 340 -96.34 -48.11 -88.34
C GLU A 340 -97.87 -47.84 -88.31
N LYS A 341 -98.65 -48.91 -88.16
CA LYS A 341 -100.10 -48.89 -87.96
C LYS A 341 -100.53 -48.52 -86.53
N LYS A 342 -99.63 -48.52 -85.54
CA LYS A 342 -99.98 -48.46 -84.10
C LYS A 342 -99.50 -47.22 -83.35
N GLU A 343 -98.36 -46.60 -83.65
CA GLU A 343 -97.83 -45.52 -82.78
C GLU A 343 -97.80 -44.11 -83.40
N ARG A 344 -98.98 -43.71 -83.86
CA ARG A 344 -99.53 -42.37 -83.56
C ARG A 344 -99.76 -42.16 -82.05
N GLU A 345 -99.68 -43.20 -81.23
CA GLU A 345 -99.90 -43.19 -79.77
C GLU A 345 -98.75 -42.60 -78.92
N ASP A 346 -97.48 -42.73 -79.25
CA ASP A 346 -96.42 -42.44 -78.26
C ASP A 346 -95.71 -41.07 -78.36
N LYS A 347 -96.43 -40.09 -78.93
CA LYS A 347 -96.19 -38.64 -78.72
C LYS A 347 -96.28 -38.21 -77.23
N ILE A 348 -96.66 -39.14 -76.35
CA ILE A 348 -96.92 -38.94 -74.91
C ILE A 348 -95.67 -39.19 -74.03
N LYS A 349 -94.60 -39.84 -74.50
CA LYS A 349 -93.33 -40.00 -73.74
C LYS A 349 -92.37 -38.80 -73.83
N LYS A 350 -92.90 -37.63 -74.21
CA LYS A 350 -92.19 -36.34 -74.27
C LYS A 350 -92.08 -35.64 -72.90
N ILE A 351 -92.55 -36.27 -71.81
CA ILE A 351 -92.73 -35.59 -70.51
C ILE A 351 -91.98 -36.25 -69.34
N MET A 352 -91.31 -37.39 -69.53
CA MET A 352 -90.35 -37.92 -68.55
C MET A 352 -88.93 -37.43 -68.91
N SER A 353 -88.37 -36.44 -68.23
CA SER A 353 -87.85 -36.51 -66.85
C SER A 353 -86.32 -36.49 -66.95
N ASP A 354 -85.71 -35.54 -66.25
CA ASP A 354 -84.37 -35.67 -65.66
C ASP A 354 -83.11 -35.43 -66.49
N PHE A 355 -82.85 -34.17 -66.89
CA PHE A 355 -81.48 -33.79 -67.28
C PHE A 355 -80.98 -32.41 -66.83
N SER A 356 -81.60 -31.73 -65.84
CA SER A 356 -81.24 -30.31 -65.58
C SER A 356 -80.98 -29.89 -64.12
N GLN A 357 -81.36 -30.66 -63.09
CA GLN A 357 -81.32 -30.15 -61.69
C GLN A 357 -80.17 -30.62 -60.77
N THR A 358 -79.20 -31.43 -61.22
CA THR A 358 -78.18 -32.02 -60.32
C THR A 358 -76.84 -31.24 -60.24
N VAL A 359 -76.61 -30.25 -61.11
CA VAL A 359 -75.29 -29.59 -61.24
C VAL A 359 -75.12 -28.33 -60.37
N VAL A 360 -76.22 -27.67 -59.99
CA VAL A 360 -76.16 -26.39 -59.23
C VAL A 360 -76.00 -26.60 -57.71
N LYS A 361 -76.39 -27.77 -57.19
CA LYS A 361 -76.32 -28.04 -55.73
C LYS A 361 -74.92 -28.44 -55.27
N ASN A 362 -74.16 -29.18 -56.09
CA ASN A 362 -72.80 -29.63 -55.75
C ASN A 362 -71.74 -28.49 -55.75
N GLN A 363 -71.92 -27.44 -56.55
CA GLN A 363 -70.99 -26.30 -56.53
C GLN A 363 -71.12 -25.42 -55.29
N LYS A 364 -72.29 -25.38 -54.64
CA LYS A 364 -72.55 -24.50 -53.48
C LYS A 364 -71.97 -25.06 -52.18
N ASP A 365 -71.96 -26.37 -52.03
CA ASP A 365 -71.38 -27.05 -50.86
C ASP A 365 -69.84 -27.09 -50.93
N GLN A 366 -69.26 -27.09 -52.14
CA GLN A 366 -67.81 -27.02 -52.34
C GLN A 366 -67.24 -25.64 -51.97
N ILE A 367 -67.96 -24.55 -52.29
CA ILE A 367 -67.58 -23.17 -51.92
C ILE A 367 -67.62 -22.97 -50.40
N LYS A 368 -68.64 -23.49 -49.71
CA LYS A 368 -68.77 -23.39 -48.24
C LYS A 368 -67.64 -24.11 -47.50
N ALA A 369 -67.20 -25.27 -48.00
CA ALA A 369 -66.13 -26.04 -47.39
C ALA A 369 -64.74 -25.38 -47.57
N GLU A 370 -64.52 -24.65 -48.67
CA GLU A 370 -63.29 -23.89 -48.89
C GLU A 370 -63.23 -22.62 -48.01
N ASP A 371 -64.33 -21.90 -47.84
CA ASP A 371 -64.41 -20.72 -46.97
C ASP A 371 -64.17 -21.07 -45.49
N ASP A 372 -64.73 -22.18 -44.98
CA ASP A 372 -64.50 -22.63 -43.61
C ASP A 372 -63.04 -23.04 -43.35
N LYS A 373 -62.37 -23.58 -44.39
CA LYS A 373 -60.95 -23.97 -44.32
C LYS A 373 -60.04 -22.74 -44.31
N MET A 374 -60.38 -21.72 -45.11
CA MET A 374 -59.69 -20.43 -45.12
C MET A 374 -59.84 -19.69 -43.79
N MET A 375 -61.05 -19.70 -43.22
CA MET A 375 -61.33 -19.04 -41.93
C MET A 375 -60.58 -19.70 -40.75
N LYS A 376 -60.44 -21.04 -40.74
CA LYS A 376 -59.60 -21.74 -39.76
C LYS A 376 -58.11 -21.39 -39.89
N ALA A 377 -57.60 -21.23 -41.11
CA ALA A 377 -56.21 -20.86 -41.34
C ALA A 377 -55.90 -19.45 -40.81
N ILE A 378 -56.82 -18.50 -41.03
CA ILE A 378 -56.70 -17.11 -40.52
C ILE A 378 -56.68 -17.09 -38.98
N LEU A 379 -57.56 -17.86 -38.33
CA LEU A 379 -57.60 -17.95 -36.87
C LEU A 379 -56.33 -18.60 -36.29
N MET A 380 -55.80 -19.64 -36.93
CA MET A 380 -54.56 -20.29 -36.52
C MET A 380 -53.36 -19.35 -36.67
N GLN A 381 -53.30 -18.57 -37.76
CA GLN A 381 -52.23 -17.61 -37.99
C GLN A 381 -52.25 -16.46 -36.97
N ASN A 382 -53.42 -15.90 -36.67
CA ASN A 382 -53.57 -14.90 -35.61
C ASN A 382 -53.13 -15.43 -34.23
N SER A 383 -53.44 -16.70 -33.91
CA SER A 383 -53.01 -17.31 -32.64
C SER A 383 -51.49 -17.47 -32.53
N ILE A 384 -50.82 -17.76 -33.65
CA ILE A 384 -49.35 -17.84 -33.70
C ILE A 384 -48.72 -16.46 -33.53
N GLU A 385 -49.24 -15.44 -34.24
CA GLU A 385 -48.76 -14.06 -34.11
C GLU A 385 -48.93 -13.53 -32.68
N GLN A 386 -50.06 -13.81 -32.03
CA GLN A 386 -50.31 -13.39 -30.65
C GLN A 386 -49.31 -14.02 -29.66
N ASN A 387 -49.01 -15.32 -29.82
CA ASN A 387 -48.04 -16.02 -29.00
C ASN A 387 -46.60 -15.50 -29.21
N ASP A 388 -46.25 -15.14 -30.45
CA ASP A 388 -44.93 -14.59 -30.76
C ASP A 388 -44.78 -13.14 -30.26
N GLU A 389 -45.84 -12.33 -30.31
CA GLU A 389 -45.87 -11.02 -29.65
C GLU A 389 -45.69 -11.14 -28.14
N ASP A 390 -46.38 -12.09 -27.50
CA ASP A 390 -46.26 -12.32 -26.05
C ASP A 390 -44.85 -12.78 -25.67
N LYS A 391 -44.19 -13.62 -26.47
CA LYS A 391 -42.79 -14.01 -26.26
C LYS A 391 -41.85 -12.82 -26.37
N LYS A 392 -42.00 -11.97 -27.40
CA LYS A 392 -41.20 -10.74 -27.55
C LYS A 392 -41.41 -9.80 -26.36
N LYS A 393 -42.66 -9.63 -25.92
CA LYS A 393 -43.00 -8.79 -24.76
C LYS A 393 -42.40 -9.32 -23.46
N ARG A 394 -42.39 -10.64 -23.24
CA ARG A 394 -41.72 -11.28 -22.11
C ARG A 394 -40.21 -11.07 -22.13
N GLN A 395 -39.57 -11.24 -23.29
CA GLN A 395 -38.13 -11.00 -23.45
C GLN A 395 -37.75 -9.54 -23.16
N ILE A 396 -38.50 -8.58 -23.70
CA ILE A 396 -38.29 -7.15 -23.43
C ILE A 396 -38.45 -6.85 -21.94
N LYS A 397 -39.49 -7.41 -21.30
CA LYS A 397 -39.71 -7.24 -19.86
C LYS A 397 -38.58 -7.83 -19.03
N GLN A 398 -38.04 -8.98 -19.44
CA GLN A 398 -36.90 -9.62 -18.78
C GLN A 398 -35.62 -8.79 -18.93
N GLN A 399 -35.31 -8.30 -20.14
CA GLN A 399 -34.20 -7.38 -20.38
C GLN A 399 -34.32 -6.09 -19.56
N GLN A 400 -35.54 -5.53 -19.44
CA GLN A 400 -35.79 -4.37 -18.59
C GLN A 400 -35.58 -4.69 -17.10
N GLN A 401 -35.97 -5.88 -16.63
CA GLN A 401 -35.73 -6.31 -15.25
C GLN A 401 -34.24 -6.52 -14.97
N GLU A 402 -33.51 -7.18 -15.87
CA GLU A 402 -32.06 -7.36 -15.77
C GLU A 402 -31.33 -6.02 -15.76
N MET A 403 -31.73 -5.07 -16.61
CA MET A 403 -31.19 -3.72 -16.64
C MET A 403 -31.48 -2.96 -15.34
N ARG A 404 -32.68 -3.09 -14.77
CA ARG A 404 -33.02 -2.51 -13.45
C ARG A 404 -32.18 -3.13 -12.33
N GLN A 405 -32.02 -4.45 -12.32
CA GLN A 405 -31.18 -5.13 -11.33
C GLN A 405 -29.71 -4.70 -11.44
N TYR A 406 -29.21 -4.55 -12.67
CA TYR A 406 -27.86 -4.06 -12.92
C TYR A 406 -27.68 -2.62 -12.41
N LEU A 407 -28.63 -1.72 -12.68
CA LEU A 407 -28.62 -0.34 -12.17
C LEU A 407 -28.69 -0.31 -10.63
N ILE A 408 -29.57 -1.11 -10.02
CA ILE A 408 -29.67 -1.23 -8.56
C ILE A 408 -28.34 -1.71 -7.98
N LYS A 409 -27.71 -2.73 -8.59
CA LYS A 409 -26.41 -3.22 -8.18
C LYS A 409 -25.32 -2.15 -8.30
N GLN A 410 -25.29 -1.39 -9.39
CA GLN A 410 -24.36 -0.26 -9.53
C GLN A 410 -24.57 0.81 -8.46
N MET A 411 -25.82 1.11 -8.10
CA MET A 411 -26.12 2.05 -7.02
C MET A 411 -25.68 1.51 -5.65
N GLU A 412 -25.93 0.23 -5.37
CA GLU A 412 -25.52 -0.41 -4.12
C GLU A 412 -23.99 -0.45 -4.02
N ASP A 413 -23.29 -0.85 -5.08
CA ASP A 413 -21.81 -0.85 -5.15
C ASP A 413 -21.24 0.56 -4.93
N LYS A 414 -21.87 1.59 -5.52
CA LYS A 414 -21.47 2.99 -5.32
C LYS A 414 -21.72 3.44 -3.89
N LYS A 415 -22.87 3.09 -3.31
CA LYS A 415 -23.23 3.40 -1.93
C LYS A 415 -22.29 2.70 -0.95
N GLN A 416 -21.90 1.47 -1.22
CA GLN A 416 -20.95 0.71 -0.42
C GLN A 416 -19.54 1.32 -0.48
N LYS A 417 -19.07 1.74 -1.66
CA LYS A 417 -17.82 2.49 -1.79
C LYS A 417 -17.83 3.80 -1.01
N ILE A 418 -18.93 4.56 -1.07
CA ILE A 418 -19.08 5.79 -0.29
C ILE A 418 -19.01 5.47 1.21
N LYS A 419 -19.71 4.44 1.67
CA LYS A 419 -19.67 4.03 3.08
C LYS A 419 -18.28 3.59 3.53
N GLU A 420 -17.57 2.83 2.69
CA GLU A 420 -16.18 2.42 2.97
C GLU A 420 -15.23 3.64 3.01
N GLU A 421 -15.42 4.62 2.13
CA GLU A 421 -14.68 5.88 2.14
C GLU A 421 -14.98 6.72 3.38
N GLU A 422 -16.25 6.82 3.79
CA GLU A 422 -16.67 7.46 5.03
C GLU A 422 -16.07 6.77 6.26
N ASP A 423 -16.05 5.44 6.31
CA ASP A 423 -15.45 4.66 7.40
C ASP A 423 -13.92 4.84 7.45
N LEU A 424 -13.25 4.92 6.29
CA LEU A 424 -11.83 5.23 6.21
C LEU A 424 -11.54 6.66 6.68
N ASN A 425 -12.35 7.63 6.25
CA ASN A 425 -12.22 9.02 6.66
C ASN A 425 -12.45 9.17 8.18
N LYS A 426 -13.45 8.46 8.73
CA LYS A 426 -13.71 8.41 10.17
C LYS A 426 -12.53 7.82 10.95
N LYS A 427 -11.90 6.76 10.45
CA LYS A 427 -10.68 6.18 11.05
C LYS A 427 -9.51 7.16 11.00
N GLN A 428 -9.31 7.87 9.89
CA GLN A 428 -8.28 8.90 9.78
C GLN A 428 -8.52 10.05 10.76
N ALA A 429 -9.76 10.53 10.87
CA ALA A 429 -10.14 11.55 11.84
C ALA A 429 -9.88 11.10 13.28
N GLN A 430 -10.16 9.82 13.61
CA GLN A 430 -9.87 9.25 14.92
C GLN A 430 -8.35 9.19 15.20
N VAL A 431 -7.54 8.79 14.23
CA VAL A 431 -6.07 8.80 14.34
C VAL A 431 -5.57 10.21 14.59
N TRP A 432 -6.04 11.20 13.82
CA TRP A 432 -5.66 12.60 14.05
C TRP A 432 -6.10 13.13 15.41
N GLN A 433 -7.27 12.71 15.90
CA GLN A 433 -7.73 13.07 17.24
C GLN A 433 -6.82 12.47 18.32
N GLN A 434 -6.39 11.21 18.16
CA GLN A 434 -5.44 10.56 19.06
C GLN A 434 -4.07 11.23 19.01
N ASP A 435 -3.55 11.52 17.82
CA ASP A 435 -2.27 12.21 17.64
C ASP A 435 -2.30 13.60 18.27
N LEU A 436 -3.39 14.35 18.10
CA LEU A 436 -3.57 15.65 18.73
C LEU A 436 -3.58 15.55 20.26
N GLN A 437 -4.28 14.55 20.82
CA GLN A 437 -4.29 14.31 22.26
C GLN A 437 -2.89 13.93 22.77
N MET A 438 -2.19 13.04 22.07
CA MET A 438 -0.82 12.66 22.40
C MET A 438 0.11 13.88 22.37
N TYR A 439 0.04 14.69 21.32
CA TYR A 439 0.81 15.93 21.21
C TYR A 439 0.53 16.88 22.38
N GLN A 440 -0.74 17.10 22.72
CA GLN A 440 -1.12 17.95 23.86
C GLN A 440 -0.62 17.39 25.19
N THR A 441 -0.67 16.07 25.40
CA THR A 441 -0.13 15.45 26.62
C THR A 441 1.38 15.61 26.72
N HIS A 442 2.10 15.45 25.60
CA HIS A 442 3.55 15.63 25.55
C HIS A 442 3.95 17.10 25.78
N GLU A 443 3.24 18.05 25.18
CA GLU A 443 3.46 19.48 25.44
C GLU A 443 3.18 19.85 26.89
N LYS A 444 2.12 19.30 27.50
CA LYS A 444 1.84 19.47 28.94
C LYS A 444 2.96 18.87 29.80
N GLN A 445 3.46 17.68 29.47
CA GLN A 445 4.57 17.06 30.19
C GLN A 445 5.85 17.88 30.08
N LYS A 446 6.18 18.39 28.88
CA LYS A 446 7.31 19.27 28.65
C LYS A 446 7.18 20.57 29.43
N PHE A 447 6.00 21.18 29.43
CA PHE A 447 5.71 22.38 30.21
C PHE A 447 5.86 22.13 31.72
N ASN A 448 5.31 21.04 32.24
CA ASN A 448 5.44 20.65 33.64
C ASN A 448 6.90 20.37 34.00
N TYR A 449 7.65 19.68 33.14
CA TYR A 449 9.07 19.45 33.34
C TYR A 449 9.88 20.75 33.44
N ILE A 450 9.64 21.69 32.52
CA ILE A 450 10.28 23.01 32.57
C ILE A 450 9.90 23.75 33.87
N LYS A 451 8.63 23.69 34.26
CA LYS A 451 8.15 24.28 35.52
C LYS A 451 8.85 23.68 36.73
N ASP A 452 8.98 22.34 36.79
CA ASP A 452 9.64 21.63 37.88
C ASP A 452 11.15 21.95 37.93
N VAL A 453 11.82 22.02 36.78
CA VAL A 453 13.23 22.44 36.69
C VAL A 453 13.40 23.88 37.18
N ASN A 454 12.52 24.79 36.76
CA ASN A 454 12.56 26.18 37.22
C ASN A 454 12.30 26.29 38.73
N LEU A 455 11.40 25.47 39.27
CA LEU A 455 11.12 25.42 40.71
C LEU A 455 12.34 24.89 41.48
N LYS A 456 13.00 23.83 40.99
CA LYS A 456 14.27 23.35 41.56
C LYS A 456 15.37 24.40 41.49
N HIS A 457 15.48 25.13 40.39
CA HIS A 457 16.44 26.24 40.26
C HIS A 457 16.13 27.36 41.26
N GLN A 458 14.84 27.69 41.44
CA GLN A 458 14.42 28.68 42.44
C GLN A 458 14.79 28.24 43.85
N ASP A 459 14.60 26.96 44.19
CA ASP A 459 14.96 26.42 45.50
C ASP A 459 16.48 26.40 45.71
N ILE A 460 17.27 26.05 44.70
CA ILE A 460 18.74 26.15 44.73
C ILE A 460 19.18 27.60 44.96
N LEU A 461 18.56 28.56 44.27
CA LEU A 461 18.88 29.99 44.46
C LEU A 461 18.50 30.48 45.86
N LYS A 462 17.37 30.03 46.41
CA LYS A 462 17.01 30.32 47.81
C LYS A 462 18.04 29.74 48.78
N GLN A 463 18.44 28.49 48.60
CA GLN A 463 19.50 27.86 49.40
C GLN A 463 20.81 28.65 49.32
N GLN A 464 21.23 29.07 48.13
CA GLN A 464 22.42 29.91 47.95
C GLN A 464 22.29 31.27 48.63
N ILE A 465 21.12 31.91 48.59
CA ILE A 465 20.85 33.17 49.30
C ILE A 465 20.94 32.97 50.80
N ASP A 466 20.36 31.89 51.34
CA ASP A 466 20.35 31.58 52.77
C ASP A 466 21.74 31.14 53.26
N GLU A 467 22.48 30.38 52.46
CA GLU A 467 23.90 30.08 52.66
C GLU A 467 24.73 31.37 52.64
N ARG A 468 24.50 32.28 51.69
CA ARG A 468 25.21 33.56 51.65
C ARG A 468 24.85 34.45 52.85
N LYS A 469 23.59 34.45 53.30
CA LYS A 469 23.15 35.16 54.51
C LYS A 469 23.77 34.57 55.78
N SER A 470 23.91 33.25 55.87
CA SER A 470 24.55 32.59 57.01
C SER A 470 26.09 32.71 56.98
N GLN A 471 26.70 32.72 55.79
CA GLN A 471 28.13 32.98 55.57
C GLN A 471 28.50 34.46 55.71
N GLN A 472 27.56 35.39 55.51
CA GLN A 472 27.65 36.75 56.05
C GLN A 472 27.64 36.65 57.57
N ARG A 473 28.78 36.23 58.14
CA ARG A 473 29.07 36.45 59.54
C ARG A 473 28.79 37.92 59.82
N PRO A 474 28.10 38.27 60.91
CA PRO A 474 27.98 39.67 61.28
C PRO A 474 29.40 40.24 61.27
N ARG A 475 29.61 41.36 60.56
CA ARG A 475 30.92 42.04 60.39
C ARG A 475 31.67 42.31 61.71
N ASN A 476 31.02 42.05 62.85
CA ASN A 476 31.51 42.23 64.20
C ASN A 476 32.29 41.02 64.77
N LYS A 477 32.46 39.91 64.04
CA LYS A 477 33.32 38.79 64.49
C LYS A 477 34.63 38.80 63.70
N MET A 478 35.75 38.99 64.41
CA MET A 478 37.09 38.92 63.82
C MET A 478 37.34 37.56 63.17
N ASN A 479 38.16 37.56 62.12
CA ASN A 479 38.60 36.33 61.47
C ASN A 479 39.40 35.47 62.46
N ASN A 480 39.44 34.14 62.30
CA ASN A 480 40.12 33.25 63.24
C ASN A 480 41.62 33.55 63.37
N GLU A 481 42.25 33.99 62.27
CA GLU A 481 43.65 34.41 62.24
C GLU A 481 43.86 35.73 62.99
N GLU A 482 42.99 36.71 62.78
CA GLU A 482 42.97 37.97 63.54
C GLU A 482 42.74 37.71 65.03
N LEU A 483 41.84 36.78 65.38
CA LEU A 483 41.58 36.35 66.76
C LEU A 483 42.82 35.70 67.38
N MET A 484 43.60 34.92 66.62
CA MET A 484 44.83 34.29 67.10
C MET A 484 45.97 35.31 67.29
N HIS A 485 46.12 36.27 66.38
CA HIS A 485 47.08 37.37 66.54
C HIS A 485 46.71 38.32 67.68
N ASN A 486 45.41 38.60 67.87
CA ASN A 486 44.92 39.45 68.94
C ASN A 486 44.70 38.70 70.27
N LYS A 487 44.90 37.37 70.29
CA LYS A 487 44.69 36.52 71.48
C LYS A 487 45.43 37.00 72.74
N PRO A 488 46.75 37.36 72.70
CA PRO A 488 47.43 37.86 73.89
C PRO A 488 46.88 39.22 74.36
N LEU A 489 46.57 40.13 73.44
CA LEU A 489 45.97 41.44 73.73
C LEU A 489 44.57 41.33 74.33
N LEU A 490 43.75 40.42 73.78
CA LEU A 490 42.41 40.14 74.30
C LEU A 490 42.46 39.49 75.69
N LYS A 491 43.45 38.62 75.95
CA LYS A 491 43.68 38.04 77.28
C LYS A 491 44.05 39.13 78.29
N GLU A 492 44.96 40.03 77.94
CA GLU A 492 45.35 41.15 78.81
C GLU A 492 44.18 42.12 79.09
N LEU A 493 43.33 42.38 78.09
CA LEU A 493 42.10 43.19 78.26
C LEU A 493 41.06 42.49 79.14
N ALA A 494 40.91 41.17 79.03
CA ALA A 494 40.02 40.38 79.88
C ALA A 494 40.50 40.41 81.34
N ASP A 495 41.80 40.19 81.56
CA ASP A 495 42.42 40.24 82.89
C ASP A 495 42.27 41.65 83.52
N LYS A 496 42.39 42.72 82.72
CA LYS A 496 42.12 44.11 83.14
C LYS A 496 40.64 44.38 83.43
N GLN A 497 39.71 43.82 82.66
CA GLN A 497 38.27 43.95 82.92
C GLN A 497 37.84 43.24 84.21
N ASP A 498 38.43 42.08 84.50
CA ASP A 498 38.18 41.37 85.75
C ASP A 498 38.79 42.12 86.94
N ALA A 499 39.97 42.74 86.79
CA ALA A 499 40.51 43.66 87.79
C ALA A 499 39.61 44.89 88.04
N ILE A 500 38.95 45.43 86.99
CA ILE A 500 37.99 46.53 87.12
C ILE A 500 36.67 46.09 87.77
N LYS A 501 36.18 44.87 87.50
CA LYS A 501 35.01 44.30 88.19
C LYS A 501 35.27 44.06 89.67
N VAL A 502 36.46 43.58 90.03
CA VAL A 502 36.88 43.43 91.44
C VAL A 502 36.96 44.79 92.14
N ARG A 503 37.36 45.87 91.45
CA ARG A 503 37.31 47.24 91.98
C ARG A 503 35.90 47.80 92.16
N LYS A 504 34.93 47.43 91.31
CA LYS A 504 33.53 47.86 91.43
C LYS A 504 32.73 47.09 92.49
N MET A 505 33.23 45.96 93.00
CA MET A 505 32.64 45.25 94.14
C MET A 505 33.18 45.70 95.50
N ASN A 506 34.26 46.50 95.52
CA ASN A 506 34.89 47.02 96.75
C ASN A 506 34.69 48.54 96.95
N ILE A 507 33.67 49.10 96.30
CA ILE A 507 33.06 50.42 96.59
C ILE A 507 31.58 50.14 96.81
#